data_AF-A0A3S4HIN0-F1
#
_entry.id   AF-A0A3S4HIN0-F1
#
_cell.length_a   1.000
_cell.length_b   1.000
_cell.length_c   1.000
_cell.angle_alpha   90.00
_cell.angle_beta   90.00
_cell.angle_gamma   90.00
#
_symmetry.space_group_name_H-M   'P 1'
#
loop_
_entity.id
_entity.type
_entity.pdbx_description
1 polymer ?
#
loop_
_entity_poly.entity_id
_entity_poly.type
_entity_poly.pdbx_seq_one_letter_code
_entity_poly.pdbx_strand_id
1 'polypeptide(L)'
;MSSKTLICNFQLAYQPIEQRYGIDFTDYFAEDLHLLAPFERDGLVERDALGIRVTPRGRLLIRNICMCFDVYLRKQARTQQFSRVI
;
A
#
# COMPACT_ATOMS: atom_id res chain seq x y z
N MET A 1 -12.55 16.89 2.51
CA MET A 1 -11.09 16.72 2.69
C MET A 1 -10.66 15.50 1.91
N SER A 2 -10.08 15.70 0.71
CA SER A 2 -9.79 14.62 -0.24
C SER A 2 -8.60 13.78 0.19
N SER A 3 -8.84 12.48 0.35
CA SER A 3 -7.90 11.39 0.61
C SER A 3 -6.66 11.48 -0.29
N LYS A 4 -5.55 12.03 0.23
CA LYS A 4 -4.26 12.15 -0.45
C LYS A 4 -3.12 11.78 0.51
N THR A 5 -3.03 10.53 0.96
CA THR A 5 -1.95 10.16 1.89
C THR A 5 -1.18 8.88 1.55
N LEU A 6 -1.39 8.29 0.36
CA LEU A 6 -0.52 7.17 -0.08
C LEU A 6 0.56 7.56 -1.10
N ILE A 7 0.44 8.70 -1.79
CA ILE A 7 1.32 9.02 -2.93
C ILE A 7 2.00 10.38 -2.78
N CYS A 8 2.15 10.91 -1.56
CA CYS A 8 2.80 12.21 -1.43
C CYS A 8 4.31 12.14 -1.66
N ASN A 9 4.94 10.95 -1.58
CA ASN A 9 6.40 10.82 -1.66
C ASN A 9 6.91 9.63 -2.49
N PHE A 10 6.07 9.02 -3.36
CA PHE A 10 6.45 7.79 -4.09
C PHE A 10 6.97 6.67 -3.15
N GLN A 11 6.55 6.70 -1.90
CA GLN A 11 6.98 5.79 -0.85
C GLN A 11 5.79 5.49 0.04
N LEU A 12 5.62 4.21 0.35
CA LEU A 12 4.62 3.65 1.22
C LEU A 12 5.33 3.09 2.46
N ALA A 13 5.07 3.66 3.63
CA ALA A 13 5.61 3.14 4.89
C ALA A 13 4.61 2.19 5.53
N TYR A 14 5.08 1.03 6.03
CA TYR A 14 4.19 0.03 6.64
C TYR A 14 3.66 0.51 7.98
N GLN A 15 4.54 0.97 8.88
CA GLN A 15 4.21 1.43 10.23
C GLN A 15 2.94 2.30 10.34
N PRO A 16 2.80 3.42 9.61
CA PRO A 16 1.61 4.26 9.71
C PRO A 16 0.34 3.59 9.19
N ILE A 17 0.44 2.60 8.30
CA ILE A 17 -0.70 1.82 7.81
C ILE A 17 -1.09 0.79 8.87
N GLU A 18 -0.12 0.03 9.37
CA GLU A 18 -0.32 -0.96 10.43
C GLU A 18 -0.95 -0.33 11.67
N GLN A 19 -0.45 0.84 12.10
CA GLN A 19 -1.02 1.59 13.22
C GLN A 19 -2.43 2.13 12.94
N ARG A 20 -2.69 2.58 11.72
CA ARG A 20 -3.98 3.17 11.36
C ARG A 20 -5.10 2.14 11.21
N TYR A 21 -4.75 0.96 10.71
CA TYR A 21 -5.69 -0.09 10.35
C TYR A 21 -5.65 -1.31 11.29
N GLY A 22 -4.65 -1.39 12.17
CA GLY A 22 -4.48 -2.50 13.11
C GLY A 22 -4.23 -3.84 12.43
N ILE A 23 -3.46 -3.83 11.32
CA ILE A 23 -3.11 -5.03 10.55
C ILE A 23 -1.60 -5.18 10.46
N ASP A 24 -1.13 -6.41 10.23
CA ASP A 24 0.21 -6.65 9.70
C ASP A 24 0.20 -6.40 8.21
N PHE A 25 1.02 -5.46 7.73
CA PHE A 25 1.02 -5.08 6.31
C PHE A 25 1.50 -6.25 5.44
N THR A 26 2.49 -7.00 5.89
CA THR A 26 3.10 -8.06 5.08
C THR A 26 2.17 -9.23 4.90
N ASP A 27 1.44 -9.60 5.97
CA ASP A 27 0.45 -10.67 5.94
C ASP A 27 -0.79 -10.24 5.14
N TYR A 28 -1.32 -9.05 5.41
CA TYR A 28 -2.54 -8.56 4.78
C TYR A 28 -2.38 -8.30 3.27
N PHE A 29 -1.21 -7.81 2.85
CA PHE A 29 -0.89 -7.53 1.45
C PHE A 29 -0.03 -8.64 0.82
N ALA A 30 0.05 -9.84 1.41
CA ALA A 30 0.92 -10.92 0.90
C ALA A 30 0.67 -11.27 -0.58
N GLU A 31 -0.59 -11.23 -1.00
CA GLU A 31 -0.99 -11.46 -2.40
C GLU A 31 -0.58 -10.30 -3.32
N ASP A 32 -0.81 -9.05 -2.90
CA ASP A 32 -0.37 -7.86 -3.64
C ASP A 32 1.16 -7.77 -3.73
N LEU A 33 1.86 -8.14 -2.67
CA LEU A 33 3.33 -8.21 -2.65
C LEU A 33 3.84 -9.25 -3.65
N HIS A 34 3.11 -10.36 -3.83
CA HIS A 34 3.40 -11.33 -4.90
C HIS A 34 3.22 -10.72 -6.29
N LEU A 35 2.14 -9.96 -6.50
CA LEU A 35 1.91 -9.22 -7.74
C LEU A 35 2.94 -8.10 -7.96
N LEU A 36 3.56 -7.61 -6.89
CA LEU A 36 4.63 -6.60 -6.93
C LEU A 36 5.99 -7.16 -7.34
N ALA A 37 6.24 -8.45 -7.10
CA ALA A 37 7.51 -9.12 -7.41
C ALA A 37 8.05 -8.88 -8.83
N PRO A 38 7.26 -8.94 -9.93
CA PRO A 38 7.76 -8.59 -11.26
C PRO A 38 8.18 -7.10 -11.37
N PHE A 39 7.46 -6.19 -10.71
CA PHE A 39 7.83 -4.76 -10.70
C PHE A 39 9.11 -4.50 -9.89
N GLU A 40 9.33 -5.27 -8.82
CA GLU A 40 10.60 -5.26 -8.07
C GLU A 40 11.75 -5.75 -8.94
N ARG A 41 11.56 -6.87 -9.63
CA ARG A 41 12.55 -7.45 -10.55
C ARG A 41 12.90 -6.50 -11.71
N ASP A 42 11.92 -5.75 -12.21
CA ASP A 42 12.11 -4.77 -13.27
C ASP A 42 12.72 -3.44 -12.76
N GLY A 43 12.95 -3.31 -11.45
CA GLY A 43 13.50 -2.11 -10.82
C GLY A 43 12.55 -0.92 -10.90
N LEU A 44 11.24 -1.18 -10.96
CA LEU A 44 10.18 -0.17 -10.93
C LEU A 44 9.81 0.17 -9.48
N VAL A 45 10.01 -0.78 -8.58
CA VAL A 45 9.71 -0.68 -7.16
C VAL A 45 10.86 -1.29 -6.36
N GLU A 46 11.17 -0.70 -5.21
CA GLU A 46 12.11 -1.19 -4.22
C GLU A 46 11.33 -1.47 -2.94
N ARG A 47 11.55 -2.64 -2.34
CA ARG A 47 10.88 -3.03 -1.10
C ARG A 47 11.90 -3.27 -0.02
N ASP A 48 11.69 -2.63 1.12
CA ASP A 48 12.48 -2.75 2.33
C ASP A 48 11.60 -3.18 3.51
N ALA A 49 12.24 -3.50 4.64
CA ALA A 49 11.55 -3.80 5.90
C ALA A 49 10.71 -2.62 6.43
N LEU A 50 11.01 -1.39 6.01
CA LEU A 50 10.30 -0.19 6.44
C LEU A 50 9.11 0.16 5.53
N GLY A 51 9.08 -0.36 4.30
CA GLY A 51 8.11 0.08 3.31
C GLY A 51 8.46 -0.27 1.87
N ILE A 52 7.67 0.29 0.96
CA ILE A 52 7.84 0.19 -0.49
C ILE A 52 8.18 1.57 -1.04
N ARG A 53 9.18 1.66 -1.90
CA ARG A 53 9.56 2.87 -2.62
C ARG A 53 9.42 2.65 -4.12
N VAL A 54 8.80 3.58 -4.81
CA VAL A 54 8.68 3.55 -6.27
C VAL A 54 9.87 4.28 -6.88
N THR A 55 10.59 3.59 -7.75
CA THR A 55 11.76 4.15 -8.42
C THR A 55 11.34 5.19 -9.47
N PRO A 56 12.25 6.03 -9.98
CA PRO A 56 11.93 6.97 -11.05
C PRO A 56 11.29 6.31 -12.28
N ARG A 57 11.65 5.06 -12.59
CA ARG A 57 11.09 4.29 -13.72
C ARG A 57 9.65 3.85 -13.44
N GLY A 58 9.36 3.43 -12.21
CA GLY A 58 8.01 3.04 -11.78
C GLY A 58 7.01 4.20 -11.68
N ARG A 59 7.48 5.46 -11.70
CA ARG A 59 6.60 6.65 -11.63
C ARG A 59 5.57 6.70 -12.76
N LEU A 60 5.88 6.15 -13.93
CA LEU A 60 4.94 6.07 -15.05
C LEU A 60 3.73 5.17 -14.73
N LEU A 61 3.95 4.15 -13.88
CA LEU A 61 2.96 3.15 -13.49
C LEU A 61 2.47 3.35 -12.05
N ILE A 62 2.80 4.47 -11.40
CA ILE A 62 2.46 4.75 -10.00
C ILE A 62 0.96 4.63 -9.73
N ARG A 63 0.11 5.02 -10.69
CA ARG A 63 -1.35 4.90 -10.55
C ARG A 63 -1.78 3.42 -10.46
N ASN A 64 -1.17 2.54 -11.24
CA ASN A 64 -1.49 1.11 -11.22
C ASN A 64 -1.01 0.48 -9.90
N ILE A 65 0.20 0.82 -9.47
CA ILE A 65 0.77 0.35 -8.20
C ILE A 65 -0.11 0.81 -7.03
N CYS A 66 -0.45 2.09 -6.96
CA CYS A 66 -1.26 2.63 -5.87
C CYS A 66 -2.71 2.14 -5.88
N MET A 67 -3.28 1.84 -7.06
CA MET A 67 -4.62 1.27 -7.13
C MET A 67 -4.70 -0.13 -6.51
N CYS A 68 -3.64 -0.94 -6.62
CA CYS A 68 -3.59 -2.24 -5.96
C CYS A 68 -3.78 -2.07 -4.45
N PHE A 69 -2.94 -1.26 -3.81
CA PHE A 69 -3.02 -1.04 -2.36
C PHE A 69 -4.28 -0.27 -1.90
N ASP A 70 -4.75 0.73 -2.66
CA ASP A 70 -5.91 1.55 -2.27
C ASP A 70 -7.23 0.75 -2.25
N VAL A 71 -7.41 -0.22 -3.15
CA VAL A 71 -8.62 -1.06 -3.18
C VAL A 71 -8.74 -1.89 -1.90
N TYR A 72 -7.64 -2.49 -1.45
CA TYR A 72 -7.62 -3.30 -0.22
C TYR A 72 -7.78 -2.44 1.04
N LEU A 73 -7.13 -1.27 1.09
CA LEU A 73 -7.32 -0.32 2.20
C LEU A 73 -8.75 0.21 2.28
N ARG A 74 -9.41 0.48 1.14
CA ARG A 74 -10.81 0.89 1.10
C ARG A 74 -11.77 -0.21 1.53
N LYS A 75 -11.52 -1.46 1.13
CA LYS A 75 -12.31 -2.62 1.58
C LYS A 75 -12.25 -2.76 3.11
N GLN A 76 -11.07 -2.57 3.70
CA GLN A 76 -10.92 -2.67 5.14
C GLN A 76 -11.52 -1.47 5.88
N ALA A 77 -11.29 -0.25 5.41
CA ALA A 77 -11.89 0.96 5.98
C ALA A 77 -13.41 0.82 6.06
N ARG A 78 -14.02 0.24 5.02
CA ARG A 78 -15.45 -0.06 4.99
C ARG A 78 -15.85 -1.15 6.00
N THR A 79 -15.01 -2.17 6.20
CA THR A 79 -15.27 -3.27 7.16
C THR A 79 -15.12 -2.81 8.61
N GLN A 80 -14.07 -2.05 8.94
CA GLN A 80 -13.86 -1.54 10.29
C GLN A 80 -14.83 -0.41 10.69
N GLN A 81 -15.43 0.30 9.72
CA GLN A 81 -16.48 1.28 10.02
C GLN A 81 -17.74 0.65 10.64
N PHE A 82 -17.94 -0.66 10.52
CA PHE A 82 -19.06 -1.37 11.13
C PHE A 82 -18.74 -1.96 12.52
N SER A 83 -17.51 -1.84 13.01
CA SER A 83 -17.09 -2.44 14.30
C SER A 83 -17.09 -1.48 15.48
N ARG A 84 -17.61 -0.25 15.34
CA ARG A 84 -17.93 0.64 16.47
C ARG A 84 -19.43 0.62 16.78
N VAL A 85 -19.91 -0.53 17.23
CA VAL A 85 -21.14 -0.64 18.03
C VAL A 85 -20.80 -1.45 19.28
N ILE A 86 -20.17 -0.79 20.25
CA ILE A 86 -20.32 -1.05 21.70
C ILE A 86 -20.13 0.30 22.39
#